data_AF-A0A8D8T0N7-F1
#
_entry.id   AF-A0A8D8T0N7-F1
#
_cell.length_a   1.000
_cell.length_b   1.000
_cell.length_c   1.000
_cell.angle_alpha   90.00
_cell.angle_beta   90.00
_cell.angle_gamma   90.00
#
_symmetry.space_group_name_H-M   'P 1'
#
loop_
_entity.id
_entity.type
_entity.pdbx_description
1 polymer ?
#
loop_
_entity_poly.entity_id
_entity_poly.type
_entity_poly.pdbx_seq_one_letter_code
_entity_poly.pdbx_strand_id
1 'polypeptide(L)'
;MPADSELSDILTRRQQINEDLIDGKPVIAQFKKVHVSIFSEFHEFSRRQIKEYENTFNKYDEGRDGFIDLEELKRMMEKLGAPQTHLGLKAMIKEVDEDNDNKISFREFLLIFRKAAAGELLEESGLSKLAKLTEINVDEVGVGGAKDFFEAKIRELRRTNKFEDEIREEQEERKREEEKKAQRRVAFQEKAALFKNGN
;
A
#
# COMPACT_ATOMS: atom_id res chain seq x y z
N MET A 1 21.33 -21.11 5.48
CA MET A 1 21.13 -21.98 4.30
C MET A 1 22.19 -21.60 3.29
N PRO A 2 23.08 -22.52 2.88
CA PRO A 2 24.27 -22.19 2.08
C PRO A 2 23.88 -21.98 0.62
N ALA A 3 24.40 -20.92 0.00
CA ALA A 3 24.09 -20.51 -1.38
C ALA A 3 24.34 -21.60 -2.46
N ASP A 4 25.13 -22.63 -2.15
CA ASP A 4 25.41 -23.76 -3.04
C ASP A 4 24.17 -24.58 -3.42
N SER A 5 23.22 -24.77 -2.50
CA SER A 5 22.01 -25.55 -2.75
C SER A 5 21.06 -24.85 -3.72
N GLU A 6 21.02 -23.51 -3.70
CA GLU A 6 20.16 -22.74 -4.60
C GLU A 6 20.73 -22.72 -6.03
N LEU A 7 22.05 -22.64 -6.17
CA LEU A 7 22.73 -22.66 -7.46
C LEU A 7 22.58 -24.03 -8.15
N SER A 8 22.68 -25.13 -7.40
CA SER A 8 22.46 -26.48 -7.94
C SER A 8 21.04 -26.67 -8.48
N ASP A 9 20.03 -26.18 -7.75
CA ASP A 9 18.62 -26.28 -8.16
C ASP A 9 18.34 -25.44 -9.42
N ILE A 10 18.94 -24.25 -9.51
CA ILE A 10 18.83 -23.38 -10.69
C ILE A 10 19.46 -24.04 -11.92
N LEU A 11 20.63 -24.66 -11.76
CA LEU A 11 21.37 -25.29 -12.86
C LEU A 11 20.65 -26.53 -13.39
N THR A 12 20.15 -27.38 -12.48
CA THR A 12 19.37 -28.58 -12.80
C THR A 12 18.10 -28.22 -13.55
N ARG A 13 17.38 -27.18 -13.11
CA ARG A 13 16.19 -26.71 -13.80
C ARG A 13 16.49 -26.17 -15.20
N ARG A 14 17.61 -25.47 -15.38
CA ARG A 14 18.00 -24.92 -16.68
C ARG A 14 18.40 -26.00 -17.67
N GLN A 15 19.01 -27.09 -17.20
CA GLN A 15 19.27 -28.28 -18.03
C GLN A 15 17.95 -28.94 -18.48
N GLN A 16 17.01 -29.15 -17.55
CA GLN A 16 15.71 -29.74 -17.87
C GLN A 16 14.94 -28.94 -18.93
N ILE A 17 14.94 -27.60 -18.81
CA ILE A 17 14.30 -26.72 -19.79
C ILE A 17 14.93 -26.86 -21.18
N ASN A 18 16.25 -26.99 -21.26
CA ASN A 18 16.94 -27.16 -22.53
C ASN A 18 16.64 -28.53 -23.15
N GLU A 19 16.58 -29.59 -22.36
CA GLU A 19 16.21 -30.94 -22.83
C GLU A 19 14.77 -30.99 -23.33
N ASP A 20 13.81 -30.44 -22.58
CA ASP A 20 12.41 -30.40 -22.99
C ASP A 20 12.20 -29.56 -24.26
N LEU A 21 13.00 -28.50 -24.44
CA LEU A 21 12.99 -27.70 -25.67
C LEU A 21 13.57 -28.47 -26.87
N ILE A 22 14.61 -29.28 -26.65
CA ILE A 22 15.18 -30.17 -27.68
C ILE A 22 14.17 -31.25 -28.09
N ASP A 23 13.41 -31.79 -27.13
CA ASP A 23 12.36 -32.78 -27.35
C ASP A 23 11.07 -32.18 -27.96
N GLY A 24 11.02 -30.87 -28.21
CA GLY A 24 9.85 -30.18 -28.76
C GLY A 24 8.65 -30.11 -27.79
N LYS A 25 8.88 -30.31 -26.50
CA LYS A 25 7.84 -30.17 -25.47
C LYS A 25 7.63 -28.68 -25.13
N PRO A 26 6.39 -28.26 -24.85
CA PRO A 26 6.12 -26.89 -24.45
C PRO A 26 6.77 -26.57 -23.10
N VAL A 27 7.67 -25.59 -23.08
CA VAL A 27 8.27 -25.08 -21.84
C VAL A 27 7.26 -24.17 -21.15
N ILE A 28 6.70 -24.64 -20.03
CA ILE A 28 5.80 -23.84 -19.19
C ILE A 28 6.65 -22.94 -18.30
N ALA A 29 6.48 -21.62 -18.40
CA ALA A 29 7.11 -20.67 -17.49
C ALA A 29 6.59 -20.87 -16.06
N GLN A 30 7.29 -21.70 -15.28
CA GLN A 30 7.06 -21.78 -13.85
C GLN A 30 7.78 -20.61 -13.18
N PHE A 31 7.03 -19.57 -12.85
CA PHE A 31 7.48 -18.58 -11.88
C PHE A 31 7.48 -19.28 -10.52
N LYS A 32 8.65 -19.42 -9.87
CA LYS A 32 8.65 -19.76 -8.43
C LYS A 32 7.75 -18.71 -7.79
N LYS A 33 6.69 -19.11 -7.08
CA LYS A 33 5.99 -18.22 -6.15
C LYS A 33 7.09 -17.66 -5.25
N VAL A 34 7.51 -16.43 -5.52
CA VAL A 34 8.46 -15.75 -4.65
C VAL A 34 7.75 -15.71 -3.31
N HIS A 35 8.39 -16.23 -2.27
CA HIS A 35 7.86 -16.09 -0.92
C HIS A 35 7.77 -14.58 -0.68
N VAL A 36 6.57 -14.02 -0.85
CA VAL A 36 6.35 -12.60 -0.64
C VAL A 36 6.68 -12.42 0.83
N SER A 37 7.72 -11.62 1.09
CA SER A 37 8.09 -11.34 2.46
C SER A 37 6.91 -10.65 3.11
N ILE A 38 6.56 -11.01 4.35
CA ILE A 38 5.51 -10.33 5.12
C ILE A 38 5.72 -8.81 5.09
N PHE A 39 6.98 -8.35 5.11
CA PHE A 39 7.35 -6.94 5.01
C PHE A 39 7.06 -6.29 3.64
N SER A 40 7.05 -7.08 2.57
CA SER A 40 6.66 -6.59 1.23
C SER A 40 5.16 -6.61 1.00
N GLU A 41 4.46 -7.56 1.63
CA GLU A 41 3.00 -7.65 1.54
C GLU A 41 2.32 -6.57 2.38
N PHE A 42 2.78 -6.35 3.61
CA PHE A 42 2.23 -5.40 4.57
C PHE A 42 3.09 -4.14 4.67
N HIS A 43 3.26 -3.43 3.54
CA HIS A 43 4.10 -2.25 3.44
C HIS A 43 3.57 -1.04 4.23
N GLU A 44 2.29 -1.06 4.62
CA GLU A 44 1.66 -0.05 5.48
C GLU A 44 2.11 -0.14 6.94
N PHE A 45 2.67 -1.28 7.36
CA PHE A 45 3.19 -1.48 8.71
C PHE A 45 4.71 -1.37 8.73
N SER A 46 5.22 -0.59 9.68
CA SER A 46 6.65 -0.57 9.96
C SER A 46 7.11 -1.92 10.50
N ARG A 47 8.41 -2.21 10.34
CA ARG A 47 9.03 -3.41 10.92
C ARG A 47 8.83 -3.51 12.44
N ARG A 48 8.74 -2.37 13.13
CA ARG A 48 8.46 -2.33 14.57
C ARG A 48 7.04 -2.77 14.86
N GLN A 49 6.05 -2.23 14.14
CA GLN A 49 4.65 -2.63 14.28
C GLN A 49 4.46 -4.12 14.00
N ILE A 50 5.04 -4.63 12.90
CA ILE A 50 4.98 -6.07 12.57
C ILE A 50 5.53 -6.92 13.72
N LYS A 51 6.65 -6.50 14.33
CA LYS A 51 7.23 -7.20 15.48
C LYS A 51 6.34 -7.13 16.73
N GLU A 52 5.62 -6.04 16.96
CA GLU A 52 4.68 -5.94 18.08
C GLU A 52 3.42 -6.79 17.85
N TYR A 53 2.92 -6.83 16.62
CA TYR A 53 1.87 -7.77 16.23
C TYR A 53 2.33 -9.22 16.42
N GLU A 54 3.56 -9.55 16.04
CA GLU A 54 4.17 -10.87 16.26
C GLU A 54 4.25 -11.21 17.75
N ASN A 55 4.69 -10.27 18.60
CA ASN A 55 4.74 -10.48 20.04
C ASN A 55 3.34 -10.69 20.66
N THR A 56 2.35 -9.97 20.14
CA THR A 56 0.95 -10.10 20.59
C THR A 56 0.38 -11.44 20.14
N PHE A 57 0.60 -11.82 18.89
CA PHE A 57 0.23 -13.12 18.35
C PHE A 57 0.80 -14.26 19.19
N ASN A 58 2.12 -14.26 19.40
CA ASN A 58 2.84 -15.27 20.19
C ASN A 58 2.44 -15.31 21.67
N LYS A 59 1.82 -14.24 22.19
CA LYS A 59 1.31 -14.19 23.57
C LYS A 59 -0.01 -14.96 23.72
N TYR A 60 -0.80 -15.05 22.65
CA TYR A 60 -2.11 -15.69 22.66
C TYR A 60 -2.13 -17.06 21.97
N ASP A 61 -1.16 -17.36 21.12
CA ASP A 61 -0.83 -18.71 20.67
C ASP A 61 -0.24 -19.51 21.86
N GLU A 62 -1.13 -20.11 22.65
CA GLU A 62 -0.77 -20.92 23.82
C GLU A 62 -0.22 -22.29 23.36
N GLY A 63 -0.70 -22.79 22.20
CA GLY A 63 -0.25 -24.02 21.57
C GLY A 63 1.16 -23.97 20.95
N ARG A 64 1.65 -22.77 20.63
CA ARG A 64 2.85 -22.52 19.82
C ARG A 64 2.85 -23.28 18.50
N ASP A 65 1.67 -23.45 17.92
CA ASP A 65 1.52 -24.10 16.62
C ASP A 65 1.66 -23.11 15.46
N GLY A 66 1.78 -21.81 15.76
CA GLY A 66 1.88 -20.74 14.77
C GLY A 66 0.53 -20.25 14.24
N PHE A 67 -0.56 -20.66 14.90
CA PHE A 67 -1.93 -20.29 14.58
C PHE A 67 -2.66 -19.85 15.85
N ILE A 68 -3.73 -19.07 15.68
CA ILE A 68 -4.69 -18.79 16.77
C ILE A 68 -5.98 -19.52 16.43
N ASP A 69 -6.32 -20.50 17.24
CA ASP A 69 -7.59 -21.21 17.11
C ASP A 69 -8.76 -20.45 17.76
N LEU A 70 -9.97 -21.02 17.67
CA LEU A 70 -11.17 -20.38 18.21
C LEU A 70 -11.12 -20.22 19.73
N GLU A 71 -10.52 -21.17 20.45
CA GLU A 71 -10.44 -21.12 21.92
C GLU A 71 -9.41 -20.08 22.38
N GLU A 72 -8.29 -19.98 21.68
CA GLU A 72 -7.25 -18.98 21.89
C GLU A 72 -7.76 -17.58 21.56
N LEU A 73 -8.49 -17.41 20.45
CA LEU A 73 -9.14 -16.14 20.11
C LEU A 73 -10.18 -15.75 21.16
N LYS A 74 -10.94 -16.72 21.70
CA LYS A 74 -11.88 -16.45 22.80
C LYS A 74 -11.15 -15.91 24.03
N ARG A 75 -10.08 -16.59 24.46
CA ARG A 75 -9.26 -16.16 25.61
C ARG A 75 -8.63 -14.80 25.37
N MET A 76 -8.20 -14.51 24.15
CA MET A 76 -7.67 -13.22 23.75
C MET A 76 -8.73 -12.12 23.94
N MET A 77 -9.94 -12.30 23.42
CA MET A 77 -11.03 -11.33 23.55
C MET A 77 -11.48 -11.14 25.01
N GLU A 78 -11.46 -12.20 25.82
CA GLU A 78 -11.73 -12.13 27.26
C GLU A 78 -10.65 -11.32 28.00
N LYS A 79 -9.36 -11.58 27.72
CA LYS A 79 -8.22 -10.86 28.31
C LYS A 79 -8.21 -9.38 27.91
N LEU A 80 -8.69 -9.04 26.71
CA LEU A 80 -8.83 -7.66 26.23
C LEU A 80 -10.08 -6.95 26.78
N GLY A 81 -10.94 -7.63 27.54
CA GLY A 81 -12.13 -7.03 28.14
C GLY A 81 -13.32 -6.88 27.20
N ALA A 82 -13.31 -7.55 26.04
CA ALA A 82 -14.38 -7.50 25.04
C ALA A 82 -14.82 -8.91 24.62
N PRO A 83 -15.38 -9.72 25.55
CA PRO A 83 -15.80 -11.09 25.25
C PRO A 83 -16.80 -11.12 24.08
N GLN A 84 -16.61 -12.07 23.16
CA GLN A 84 -17.49 -12.29 22.02
C GLN A 84 -18.23 -13.62 22.15
N THR A 85 -19.38 -13.73 21.49
CA THR A 85 -20.11 -15.01 21.40
C THR A 85 -19.35 -15.99 20.51
N HIS A 86 -19.59 -17.29 20.69
CA HIS A 86 -18.98 -18.32 19.83
C HIS A 86 -19.25 -18.08 18.34
N LEU A 87 -20.47 -17.65 17.99
CA LEU A 87 -20.83 -17.30 16.62
C LEU A 87 -20.09 -16.05 16.12
N GLY A 88 -19.91 -15.05 16.99
CA GLY A 88 -19.12 -13.85 16.70
C GLY A 88 -17.65 -14.16 16.44
N LEU A 89 -17.03 -15.01 17.27
CA LEU A 89 -15.65 -15.46 17.09
C LEU A 89 -15.48 -16.21 15.76
N LYS A 90 -16.42 -17.11 15.43
CA LYS A 90 -16.39 -17.83 14.16
C LYS A 90 -16.53 -16.89 12.96
N ALA A 91 -17.37 -15.86 13.08
CA ALA A 91 -17.50 -14.83 12.05
C ALA A 91 -16.21 -14.01 11.89
N MET A 92 -15.54 -13.67 12.99
CA MET A 92 -14.26 -12.97 12.97
C MET A 92 -13.17 -13.77 12.24
N ILE A 93 -13.02 -15.07 12.55
CA ILE A 93 -12.07 -15.96 11.87
C ILE A 93 -12.39 -15.99 10.38
N LYS A 94 -13.65 -16.30 10.04
CA LYS A 94 -14.09 -16.43 8.65
C LYS A 94 -13.88 -15.17 7.79
N GLU A 95 -13.82 -13.99 8.40
CA GLU A 95 -13.60 -12.74 7.66
C GLU A 95 -12.15 -12.57 7.17
N VAL A 96 -11.19 -13.22 7.82
CA VAL A 96 -9.76 -13.10 7.50
C VAL A 96 -9.09 -14.42 7.11
N ASP A 97 -9.75 -15.55 7.37
CA ASP A 97 -9.33 -16.90 6.98
C ASP A 97 -9.40 -17.07 5.45
N GLU A 98 -8.26 -16.88 4.79
CA GLU A 98 -8.15 -16.97 3.32
C GLU A 98 -7.89 -18.41 2.85
N ASP A 99 -7.27 -19.24 3.68
CA ASP A 99 -6.94 -20.62 3.35
C ASP A 99 -7.98 -21.67 3.83
N ASN A 100 -8.99 -21.22 4.58
CA ASN A 100 -10.12 -21.99 5.13
C ASN A 100 -9.70 -23.08 6.13
N ASP A 101 -8.61 -22.86 6.87
CA ASP A 101 -8.15 -23.77 7.92
C ASP A 101 -8.94 -23.62 9.25
N ASN A 102 -9.84 -22.62 9.34
CA ASN A 102 -10.61 -22.23 10.52
C ASN A 102 -9.75 -21.80 11.73
N LYS A 103 -8.51 -21.42 11.47
CA LYS A 103 -7.60 -20.79 12.41
C LYS A 103 -7.16 -19.44 11.84
N ILE A 104 -6.36 -18.70 12.60
CA ILE A 104 -5.78 -17.45 12.15
C ILE A 104 -4.27 -17.61 12.14
N SER A 105 -3.67 -17.66 10.95
CA SER A 105 -2.22 -17.57 10.78
C SER A 105 -1.71 -16.16 11.10
N PHE A 106 -0.40 -16.01 11.33
CA PHE A 106 0.19 -14.69 11.57
C PHE A 106 -0.07 -13.69 10.42
N ARG A 107 -0.11 -14.18 9.16
CA ARG A 107 -0.42 -13.34 8.00
C ARG A 107 -1.86 -12.81 8.05
N GLU A 108 -2.81 -13.65 8.40
CA GLU A 108 -4.23 -13.27 8.51
C GLU A 108 -4.48 -12.40 9.74
N PHE A 109 -3.71 -12.61 10.80
CA PHE A 109 -3.70 -11.71 11.94
C PHE A 109 -3.33 -10.28 11.53
N LEU A 110 -2.30 -10.10 10.68
CA LEU A 110 -1.96 -8.78 10.11
C LEU A 110 -3.06 -8.23 9.19
N LEU A 111 -3.81 -9.09 8.52
CA LEU A 111 -4.93 -8.68 7.66
C LEU A 111 -6.05 -8.00 8.46
N ILE A 112 -6.29 -8.44 9.71
CA ILE A 112 -7.23 -7.79 10.63
C ILE A 112 -6.85 -6.31 10.83
N PHE A 113 -5.57 -6.05 11.13
CA PHE A 113 -5.07 -4.70 11.34
C PHE A 113 -5.10 -3.86 10.07
N ARG A 114 -4.84 -4.46 8.90
CA ARG A 114 -4.96 -3.77 7.61
C ARG A 114 -6.39 -3.28 7.40
N LYS A 115 -7.37 -4.17 7.58
CA LYS A 115 -8.79 -3.83 7.43
C LYS A 115 -9.22 -2.76 8.43
N ALA A 116 -8.71 -2.82 9.66
CA ALA A 116 -8.95 -1.79 10.67
C ALA A 116 -8.37 -0.44 10.25
N ALA A 117 -7.11 -0.40 9.79
CA ALA A 117 -6.44 0.82 9.34
C ALA A 117 -7.06 1.41 8.07
N ALA A 118 -7.60 0.57 7.18
CA ALA A 118 -8.34 0.99 5.99
C ALA A 118 -9.78 1.47 6.30
N GLY A 119 -10.28 1.27 7.52
CA GLY A 119 -11.66 1.59 7.88
C GLY A 119 -12.70 0.67 7.23
N GLU A 120 -12.30 -0.52 6.80
CA GLU A 120 -13.20 -1.51 6.16
C GLU A 120 -14.01 -2.33 7.17
N LEU A 121 -13.60 -2.34 8.44
CA LEU A 121 -14.29 -3.07 9.50
C LEU A 121 -15.51 -2.28 9.99
N LEU A 122 -16.61 -3.00 10.24
CA LEU A 122 -17.79 -2.41 10.88
C LEU A 122 -17.41 -1.91 12.30
N GLU A 123 -17.85 -0.70 12.67
CA GLU A 123 -17.43 0.01 13.89
C GLU A 123 -17.63 -0.77 15.20
N GLU A 124 -18.59 -1.70 15.23
CA GLU A 124 -18.90 -2.53 16.40
C GLU A 124 -18.55 -4.02 16.23
N SER A 125 -17.88 -4.38 15.12
CA SER A 125 -17.44 -5.76 14.89
C SER A 125 -16.43 -6.21 15.95
N GLY A 126 -16.39 -7.53 16.18
CA GLY A 126 -15.38 -8.12 17.06
C GLY A 126 -13.95 -7.83 16.59
N LEU A 127 -13.71 -7.77 15.28
CA LEU A 127 -12.42 -7.40 14.71
C LEU A 127 -12.07 -5.92 14.94
N SER A 128 -13.03 -5.00 14.86
CA SER A 128 -12.80 -3.59 15.20
C SER A 128 -12.41 -3.43 16.67
N LYS A 129 -13.09 -4.15 17.57
CA LYS A 129 -12.77 -4.17 19.00
C LYS A 129 -11.39 -4.77 19.25
N LEU A 130 -11.07 -5.88 18.60
CA LEU A 130 -9.76 -6.53 18.67
C LEU A 130 -8.67 -5.52 18.30
N ALA A 131 -8.75 -4.91 17.12
CA ALA A 131 -7.77 -3.96 16.63
C ALA A 131 -7.58 -2.76 17.58
N LYS A 132 -8.67 -2.18 18.08
CA LYS A 132 -8.66 -1.07 19.05
C LYS A 132 -8.06 -1.47 20.40
N LEU A 133 -8.36 -2.66 20.91
CA LEU A 133 -7.88 -3.07 22.24
C LEU A 133 -6.44 -3.57 22.21
N THR A 134 -5.99 -4.04 21.05
CA THR A 134 -4.59 -4.30 20.78
C THR A 134 -3.85 -3.04 20.33
N GLU A 135 -4.40 -1.83 20.56
CA GLU A 135 -3.81 -0.53 20.22
C GLU A 135 -2.33 -0.47 20.63
N ILE A 136 -1.49 -0.91 19.71
CA ILE A 136 -0.14 -0.45 19.54
C ILE A 136 -0.35 0.99 19.07
N ASN A 137 -0.03 1.94 19.93
CA ASN A 137 -0.24 3.36 19.72
C ASN A 137 0.61 3.82 18.51
N VAL A 138 0.07 3.67 17.30
CA VAL A 138 0.72 3.99 16.03
C VAL A 138 1.10 5.48 15.97
N ASP A 139 0.40 6.31 16.75
CA ASP A 139 0.66 7.73 16.91
C ASP A 139 1.85 8.04 17.85
N GLU A 140 2.08 7.23 18.91
CA GLU A 140 3.24 7.39 19.80
C GLU A 140 4.55 6.90 19.17
N VAL A 141 4.51 5.81 18.40
CA VAL A 141 5.69 5.25 17.71
C VAL A 141 5.91 5.83 16.31
N GLY A 142 5.82 7.16 16.19
CA GLY A 142 6.66 7.93 15.27
C GLY A 142 6.58 7.56 13.79
N VAL A 143 5.37 7.45 13.22
CA VAL A 143 5.20 7.51 11.76
C VAL A 143 4.94 8.94 11.27
N GLY A 144 4.63 9.88 12.17
CA GLY A 144 4.43 11.30 11.83
C GLY A 144 5.65 11.94 11.19
N GLY A 145 6.82 11.84 11.84
CA GLY A 145 8.04 12.48 11.33
C GLY A 145 8.53 11.92 9.98
N ALA A 146 8.36 10.61 9.74
CA ALA A 146 8.73 10.00 8.47
C ALA A 146 7.69 10.28 7.37
N LYS A 147 6.39 10.22 7.69
CA LYS A 147 5.32 10.60 6.76
C LYS A 147 5.46 12.06 6.34
N ASP A 148 5.67 12.97 7.28
CA ASP A 148 5.94 14.38 7.01
C ASP A 148 7.21 14.58 6.18
N PHE A 149 8.27 13.79 6.44
CA PHE A 149 9.52 13.88 5.69
C PHE A 149 9.38 13.36 4.25
N PHE A 150 8.72 12.21 4.04
CA PHE A 150 8.45 11.68 2.71
C PHE A 150 7.43 12.54 1.95
N GLU A 151 6.40 13.05 2.61
CA GLU A 151 5.42 13.98 2.03
C GLU A 151 6.06 15.33 1.69
N ALA A 152 6.96 15.84 2.55
CA ALA A 152 7.78 17.02 2.26
C ALA A 152 8.70 16.79 1.06
N LYS A 153 9.31 15.61 0.93
CA LYS A 153 10.18 15.28 -0.20
C LYS A 153 9.43 15.09 -1.52
N ILE A 154 8.23 14.51 -1.49
CA ILE A 154 7.31 14.47 -2.64
C ILE A 154 6.87 15.89 -3.03
N ARG A 155 6.63 16.76 -2.05
CA ARG A 155 6.32 18.18 -2.28
C ARG A 155 7.50 18.96 -2.84
N GLU A 156 8.73 18.62 -2.45
CA GLU A 156 9.97 19.22 -2.95
C GLU A 156 10.25 18.82 -4.40
N LEU A 157 10.07 17.53 -4.75
CA LEU A 157 10.10 17.03 -6.13
C LEU A 157 8.97 17.61 -7.00
N ARG A 158 7.81 17.91 -6.42
CA ARG A 158 6.73 18.63 -7.12
C ARG A 158 6.97 20.15 -7.20
N ARG A 159 7.74 20.75 -6.29
CA ARG A 159 8.08 22.18 -6.29
C ARG A 159 8.99 22.56 -7.44
N THR A 160 9.93 21.71 -7.83
CA THR A 160 10.78 21.95 -9.01
C THR A 160 9.94 22.04 -10.30
N ASN A 161 8.87 21.24 -10.42
CA ASN A 161 7.97 21.32 -11.57
C ASN A 161 6.99 22.50 -11.48
N LYS A 162 6.62 22.93 -10.28
CA LYS A 162 5.64 24.02 -10.09
C LYS A 162 6.19 25.40 -10.47
N PHE A 163 7.49 25.64 -10.26
CA PHE A 163 8.13 26.90 -10.66
C PHE A 163 8.27 27.00 -12.19
N GLU A 164 8.50 25.87 -12.87
CA GLU A 164 8.52 25.80 -14.34
C GLU A 164 7.13 26.02 -14.94
N ASP A 165 6.08 25.45 -14.34
CA ASP A 165 4.69 25.67 -14.77
C ASP A 165 4.26 27.14 -14.57
N GLU A 166 4.64 27.76 -13.46
CA GLU A 166 4.30 29.16 -13.13
C GLU A 166 5.02 30.16 -14.06
N ILE A 167 6.29 29.92 -14.41
CA ILE A 167 7.02 30.72 -15.41
C ILE A 167 6.38 30.58 -16.80
N ARG A 168 5.87 29.39 -17.16
CA ARG A 168 5.24 29.14 -18.46
C ARG A 168 3.92 29.89 -18.59
N GLU A 169 3.09 29.85 -17.55
CA GLU A 169 1.82 30.58 -17.51
C GLU A 169 2.01 32.09 -17.61
N GLU A 170 2.98 32.67 -16.90
CA GLU A 170 3.25 34.11 -16.94
C GLU A 170 3.73 34.58 -18.33
N GLN A 171 4.55 33.78 -19.03
CA GLN A 171 4.99 34.10 -20.39
C GLN A 171 3.87 34.00 -21.43
N GLU A 172 2.97 33.02 -21.31
CA GLU A 172 1.81 32.92 -22.20
C GLU A 172 0.83 34.09 -22.01
N GLU A 173 0.61 34.52 -20.78
CA GLU A 173 -0.31 35.63 -20.49
C GLU A 173 0.24 36.97 -20.99
N ARG A 174 1.54 37.24 -20.76
CA ARG A 174 2.22 38.42 -21.32
C ARG A 174 2.15 38.45 -22.85
N LYS A 175 2.39 37.32 -23.50
CA LYS A 175 2.34 37.22 -24.96
C LYS A 175 0.93 37.49 -25.50
N ARG A 176 -0.09 36.95 -24.84
CA ARG A 176 -1.50 37.16 -25.22
C ARG A 176 -1.95 38.61 -25.01
N GLU A 177 -1.45 39.29 -23.99
CA GLU A 177 -1.70 40.73 -23.82
C GLU A 177 -1.02 41.58 -24.89
N GLU A 178 0.24 41.29 -25.21
CA GLU A 178 0.98 42.01 -26.25
C GLU A 178 0.31 41.84 -27.62
N GLU A 179 -0.17 40.64 -27.95
CA GLU A 179 -0.94 40.38 -29.16
C GLU A 179 -2.24 41.18 -29.20
N LYS A 180 -3.00 41.24 -28.09
CA LYS A 180 -4.21 42.07 -27.99
C LYS A 180 -3.91 43.56 -28.14
N LYS A 181 -2.83 44.04 -27.52
CA LYS A 181 -2.40 45.45 -27.63
C LYS A 181 -1.95 45.78 -29.06
N ALA A 182 -1.24 44.86 -29.71
CA ALA A 182 -0.83 44.98 -31.11
C ALA A 182 -2.05 45.01 -32.04
N GLN A 183 -2.99 44.06 -31.89
CA GLN A 183 -4.23 44.04 -32.66
C GLN A 183 -5.06 45.32 -32.46
N ARG A 184 -5.15 45.82 -31.23
CA ARG A 184 -5.86 47.08 -30.95
C ARG A 184 -5.18 48.29 -31.58
N ARG A 185 -3.85 48.32 -31.63
CA ARG A 185 -3.09 49.36 -32.33
C ARG A 185 -3.29 49.31 -33.83
N VAL A 186 -3.26 48.11 -34.42
CA VAL A 186 -3.51 47.90 -35.86
C VAL A 186 -4.94 48.32 -36.21
N ALA A 187 -5.94 47.87 -35.44
CA ALA A 187 -7.34 48.25 -35.66
C ALA A 187 -7.56 49.77 -35.50
N PHE A 188 -6.84 50.42 -34.60
CA PHE A 188 -6.88 51.88 -34.45
C PHE A 188 -6.25 52.58 -35.66
N GLN A 189 -5.11 52.09 -36.17
CA GLN A 189 -4.47 52.61 -37.39
C GLN A 189 -5.32 52.39 -38.64
N GLU A 190 -5.96 51.24 -38.81
CA GLU A 190 -6.90 50.98 -39.91
C GLU A 190 -8.10 51.92 -39.86
N LYS A 191 -8.75 52.07 -38.70
CA LYS A 191 -9.84 53.03 -38.54
C LYS A 191 -9.39 54.46 -38.87
N ALA A 192 -8.22 54.87 -38.38
CA ALA A 192 -7.68 56.20 -38.66
C ALA A 192 -7.37 56.41 -40.15
N ALA A 193 -6.88 55.38 -40.86
CA ALA A 193 -6.65 55.43 -42.32
C ALA A 193 -7.97 55.50 -43.11
N LEU A 194 -9.01 54.79 -42.66
CA LEU A 194 -10.37 54.86 -43.23
C LEU A 194 -10.98 56.27 -43.14
N PHE A 195 -10.76 57.00 -42.04
CA PHE A 195 -11.23 58.39 -41.90
C PHE A 195 -10.45 59.39 -42.76
N LYS A 196 -9.23 59.04 -43.21
CA LYS A 196 -8.37 59.94 -43.99
C LYS A 196 -8.57 59.82 -45.50
N ASN A 197 -9.08 58.69 -45.99
CA ASN A 197 -9.37 58.44 -47.41
C ASN A 197 -10.82 58.75 -47.83
N GLY A 198 -11.62 59.35 -46.93
CA GLY A 198 -13.03 59.68 -47.15
C GLY A 198 -13.32 61.17 -47.34
N ASN A 199 -12.37 61.94 -47.88
CA ASN A 199 -12.56 63.35 -48.27
C ASN A 199 -12.09 63.56 -49.71
#